data_AF-A0A7C3ALD1-F1
#
_entry.id   AF-A0A7C3ALD1-F1
#
_cell.length_a   1.000
_cell.length_b   1.000
_cell.length_c   1.000
_cell.angle_alpha   90.00
_cell.angle_beta   90.00
_cell.angle_gamma   90.00
#
_symmetry.space_group_name_H-M   'P 1'
#
loop_
_entity.id
_entity.type
_entity.pdbx_description
1 polymer ?
#
loop_
_entity_poly.entity_id
_entity_poly.type
_entity_poly.pdbx_seq_one_letter_code
_entity_poly.pdbx_strand_id
1 'polypeptide(L)'
;MQDVRFWSGEPCFDIAHLAHVELMTPTLDESVRFFVDVLGMTVSARRGNSVYLRGWDDYAHHTLKLTAGPVAAMEHFAFRTSS
;
A
#
# COMPACT_ATOMS: atom_id res chain seq x y z
N MET A 1 -25.12 14.53 19.23
CA MET A 1 -24.31 14.39 18.01
C MET A 1 -23.28 15.50 18.08
N GLN A 2 -22.03 15.16 18.41
CA GLN A 2 -21.02 16.14 18.83
C GLN A 2 -20.44 16.90 17.63
N ASP A 3 -20.21 18.19 17.84
CA ASP A 3 -19.65 19.17 16.90
C ASP A 3 -18.36 18.67 16.24
N VAL A 4 -18.42 18.40 14.93
CA VAL A 4 -17.22 18.21 14.12
C VAL A 4 -16.63 19.60 13.85
N ARG A 5 -15.75 20.06 14.75
CA ARG A 5 -14.94 21.26 14.51
C ARG A 5 -13.84 20.91 13.53
N PHE A 6 -13.91 21.44 12.31
CA PHE A 6 -12.79 21.43 11.39
C PHE A 6 -11.67 22.30 12.00
N TRP A 7 -10.51 21.70 12.24
CA TRP A 7 -9.32 22.41 12.72
C TRP A 7 -8.85 23.37 11.62
N SER A 8 -8.97 24.67 11.87
CA SER A 8 -8.49 25.74 10.99
C SER A 8 -7.09 26.21 11.41
N GLY A 9 -6.13 25.27 11.47
CA GLY A 9 -4.71 25.60 11.62
C GLY A 9 -4.07 26.02 10.28
N GLU A 10 -2.80 26.44 10.31
CA GLU A 10 -2.02 26.62 9.07
C GLU A 10 -2.00 25.31 8.25
N PRO A 11 -2.18 25.36 6.91
CA PRO A 11 -2.12 24.15 6.10
C PRO A 11 -0.77 23.44 6.22
N CYS A 12 -0.81 22.15 6.52
CA CYS A 12 0.39 21.30 6.56
C CYS A 12 0.64 20.69 5.17
N PHE A 13 1.78 21.03 4.56
CA PHE A 13 2.19 20.57 3.23
C PHE A 13 3.32 19.52 3.29
N ASP A 14 3.46 18.87 4.45
CA ASP A 14 4.55 17.91 4.69
C ASP A 14 4.27 16.54 4.07
N ILE A 15 3.03 16.24 3.68
CA ILE A 15 2.67 15.00 2.98
C ILE A 15 2.71 15.23 1.47
N ALA A 16 3.53 14.45 0.76
CA ALA A 16 3.62 14.50 -0.69
C ALA A 16 2.48 13.71 -1.36
N HIS A 17 2.36 12.43 -1.04
CA HIS A 17 1.36 11.53 -1.60
C HIS A 17 1.29 10.19 -0.82
N LEU A 18 0.27 9.38 -1.10
CA LEU A 18 0.21 7.99 -0.65
C LEU A 18 1.39 7.21 -1.26
N ALA A 19 2.17 6.55 -0.42
CA ALA A 19 3.36 5.82 -0.83
C ALA A 19 3.05 4.36 -1.14
N HIS A 20 2.49 3.64 -0.17
CA HIS A 20 2.15 2.23 -0.35
C HIS A 20 1.06 1.78 0.61
N VAL A 21 0.48 0.62 0.30
CA VAL A 21 -0.46 -0.12 1.15
C VAL A 21 0.04 -1.54 1.33
N GLU A 22 -0.07 -2.07 2.55
CA GLU A 22 0.08 -3.49 2.84
C GLU A 22 -1.28 -4.14 3.02
N LEU A 23 -1.52 -5.22 2.26
CA LEU A 23 -2.69 -6.06 2.38
C LEU A 23 -2.28 -7.45 2.87
N MET A 24 -2.97 -7.93 3.91
CA MET A 24 -2.93 -9.33 4.30
C MET A 24 -3.89 -10.14 3.45
N THR A 25 -3.51 -11.37 3.12
CA THR A 25 -4.34 -12.28 2.32
C THR A 25 -4.17 -13.75 2.74
N PRO A 26 -5.26 -14.54 2.82
CA PRO A 26 -5.20 -15.98 3.08
C PRO A 26 -4.70 -16.80 1.89
N THR A 27 -4.65 -16.19 0.69
CA THR A 27 -4.33 -16.84 -0.57
C THR A 27 -3.27 -16.01 -1.31
N LEU A 28 -2.05 -16.03 -0.78
CA LEU A 28 -0.96 -15.14 -1.23
C LEU A 28 -0.61 -15.34 -2.70
N ASP A 29 -0.45 -16.57 -3.17
CA ASP A 29 -0.04 -16.84 -4.54
C ASP A 29 -1.14 -16.47 -5.56
N GLU A 30 -2.40 -16.74 -5.23
CA GLU A 30 -3.56 -16.32 -6.03
C GLU A 30 -3.69 -14.80 -6.08
N SER A 31 -3.47 -14.13 -4.95
CA SER A 31 -3.48 -12.67 -4.87
C SER A 31 -2.37 -12.08 -5.72
N VAL A 32 -1.13 -12.59 -5.60
CA VAL A 32 0.00 -12.16 -6.43
C VAL A 32 -0.32 -12.35 -7.92
N ARG A 33 -0.86 -13.51 -8.30
CA ARG A 33 -1.28 -13.77 -9.69
C ARG A 33 -2.33 -12.78 -10.16
N PHE A 34 -3.32 -12.44 -9.33
CA PHE A 34 -4.28 -11.41 -9.69
C PHE A 34 -3.60 -10.06 -9.99
N PHE A 35 -2.72 -9.58 -9.10
CA PHE A 35 -2.06 -8.30 -9.30
C PHE A 35 -1.05 -8.30 -10.46
N VAL A 36 -0.41 -9.43 -10.75
CA VAL A 36 0.56 -9.55 -11.85
C VAL A 36 -0.13 -9.84 -13.18
N ASP A 37 -0.92 -10.91 -13.25
CA ASP A 37 -1.46 -11.45 -14.51
C ASP A 37 -2.66 -10.63 -15.00
N VAL A 38 -3.47 -10.07 -14.09
CA VAL A 38 -4.68 -9.30 -14.44
C VAL A 38 -4.41 -7.80 -14.44
N LEU A 39 -3.75 -7.29 -13.38
CA LEU A 39 -3.49 -5.85 -13.24
C LEU A 39 -2.13 -5.39 -13.79
N GLY A 40 -1.27 -6.32 -14.23
CA GLY A 40 0.00 -5.99 -14.88
C GLY A 40 1.06 -5.41 -13.95
N MET A 41 0.94 -5.60 -12.63
CA MET A 41 1.96 -5.13 -11.68
C MET A 41 3.24 -5.97 -11.80
N THR A 42 4.38 -5.35 -11.46
CA THR A 42 5.68 -6.03 -11.44
C THR A 42 6.09 -6.36 -10.01
N VAL A 43 6.58 -7.58 -9.78
CA VAL A 43 7.18 -7.97 -8.50
C VAL A 43 8.53 -7.30 -8.34
N SER A 44 8.66 -6.41 -7.36
CA SER A 44 9.92 -5.74 -7.01
C SER A 44 10.79 -6.59 -6.08
N ALA A 45 10.17 -7.32 -5.14
CA ALA A 45 10.88 -8.15 -4.18
C ALA A 45 10.00 -9.25 -3.57
N ARG A 46 10.64 -10.28 -3.01
CA ARG A 46 10.04 -11.28 -2.13
C ARG A 46 10.90 -11.42 -0.88
N ARG A 47 10.28 -11.33 0.31
CA ARG A 47 10.97 -11.46 1.60
C ARG A 47 10.02 -12.09 2.62
N GLY A 48 10.45 -13.17 3.28
CA GLY A 48 9.60 -13.88 4.24
C GLY A 48 8.28 -14.33 3.59
N ASN A 49 7.17 -14.01 4.26
CA ASN A 49 5.81 -14.27 3.80
C ASN A 49 5.19 -13.09 3.02
N SER A 50 6.00 -12.17 2.49
CA SER A 50 5.54 -10.99 1.78
C SER A 50 6.10 -10.88 0.35
N VAL A 51 5.26 -10.35 -0.55
CA VAL A 51 5.58 -10.02 -1.93
C VAL A 51 5.32 -8.54 -2.15
N TYR A 52 6.31 -7.86 -2.73
CA TYR A 52 6.28 -6.41 -2.96
C TYR A 52 6.08 -6.17 -4.44
N LEU A 53 5.09 -5.35 -4.79
CA LEU A 53 4.69 -5.06 -6.15
C LEU A 53 4.66 -3.55 -6.42
N ARG A 54 4.92 -3.19 -7.67
CA ARG A 54 4.83 -1.81 -8.16
C ARG A 54 4.08 -1.74 -9.48
N GLY A 55 3.41 -0.63 -9.73
CA GLY A 55 2.83 -0.32 -11.02
C GLY A 55 3.90 0.00 -12.06
N TRP A 56 3.48 0.11 -13.32
CA TRP A 56 4.32 0.75 -14.33
C TRP A 56 4.46 2.25 -14.01
N ASP A 57 5.66 2.79 -14.18
CA ASP A 57 6.05 4.17 -13.82
C ASP A 57 6.11 4.49 -12.31
N ASP A 58 5.94 3.49 -11.43
CA ASP A 58 6.28 3.66 -10.01
C ASP A 58 7.80 3.72 -9.83
N TYR A 59 8.29 4.88 -9.37
CA TYR A 59 9.71 5.12 -9.12
C TYR A 59 10.19 4.54 -7.77
N ALA A 60 9.28 4.29 -6.83
CA ALA A 60 9.61 3.76 -5.51
C ALA A 60 9.85 2.24 -5.56
N HIS A 61 10.34 1.70 -4.44
CA HIS A 61 10.56 0.25 -4.31
C HIS A 61 9.27 -0.55 -4.56
N HIS A 62 8.14 -0.09 -4.02
CA HIS A 62 6.83 -0.72 -4.15
C HIS A 62 5.72 0.27 -3.82
N THR A 63 4.52 -0.03 -4.31
CA THR A 63 3.27 0.66 -3.97
C THR A 63 2.28 -0.30 -3.31
N LEU A 64 2.47 -1.61 -3.49
CA LEU A 64 1.66 -2.64 -2.84
C LEU A 64 2.58 -3.68 -2.19
N LYS A 65 2.26 -4.07 -0.97
CA LYS A 65 2.82 -5.24 -0.30
C LYS A 65 1.69 -6.23 -0.02
N LEU A 66 1.86 -7.48 -0.43
CA LEU A 66 0.97 -8.58 -0.08
C LEU A 66 1.67 -9.46 0.94
N THR A 67 1.01 -9.72 2.07
CA THR A 67 1.55 -10.56 3.15
C THR A 67 0.59 -11.70 3.43
N ALA A 68 1.09 -12.92 3.58
CA ALA A 68 0.24 -14.04 3.98
C ALA A 68 -0.32 -13.81 5.39
N GLY A 69 -1.65 -13.91 5.53
CA GLY A 69 -2.35 -13.77 6.80
C GLY A 69 -3.67 -14.55 6.80
N PRO A 70 -4.22 -14.96 7.96
CA PRO A 70 -5.38 -15.85 8.03
C PRO A 70 -6.69 -15.23 7.51
N VAL A 71 -6.76 -13.89 7.45
CA VAL A 71 -7.93 -13.12 7.03
C VAL A 71 -7.47 -11.97 6.15
N ALA A 72 -8.26 -11.64 5.14
CA ALA A 72 -8.01 -10.47 4.30
C ALA A 72 -8.19 -9.18 5.12
N ALA A 73 -7.17 -8.32 5.13
CA ALA A 73 -7.18 -7.07 5.88
C ALA A 73 -6.19 -6.06 5.28
N MET A 74 -6.41 -4.78 5.51
CA MET A 74 -5.37 -3.77 5.36
C MET A 74 -4.55 -3.75 6.64
N GLU A 75 -3.26 -4.05 6.54
CA GLU A 75 -2.35 -4.01 7.69
C GLU A 75 -1.98 -2.55 7.97
N HIS A 76 -1.39 -1.88 6.97
CA HIS A 76 -1.14 -0.45 7.03
C HIS A 76 -1.21 0.21 5.65
N PHE A 77 -1.22 1.54 5.68
CA PHE A 77 -0.87 2.39 4.56
C PHE A 77 0.16 3.41 5.03
N ALA A 78 0.97 3.91 4.11
CA ALA A 78 2.01 4.88 4.42
C ALA A 78 1.95 6.08 3.48
N PHE A 79 2.15 7.27 4.02
CA PHE A 79 2.37 8.49 3.25
C PHE A 79 3.86 8.77 3.12
N ARG A 80 4.27 9.30 1.96
CA ARG A 80 5.61 9.86 1.78
C ARG A 80 5.58 11.34 2.18
N THR A 81 6.58 11.79 2.92
CA THR A 81 6.76 13.21 3.21
C THR A 81 7.32 13.98 2.01
N SER A 82 7.15 15.30 2.00
CA SER A 82 7.64 16.19 0.95
C SER A 82 9.15 16.46 1.01
N SER A 83 9.79 16.23 2.16
CA SER A 83 11.24 16.31 2.39
C SER A 83 11.76 15.21 3.31
#